data_AF-A0A3D1P597-F1
#
_entry.id   AF-A0A3D1P597-F1
#
_cell.length_a   1.000
_cell.length_b   1.000
_cell.length_c   1.000
_cell.angle_alpha   90.00
_cell.angle_beta   90.00
_cell.angle_gamma   90.00
#
_symmetry.space_group_name_H-M   'P 1'
#
loop_
_entity.id
_entity.type
_entity.pdbx_description
1 polymer ?
#
loop_
_entity_poly.entity_id
_entity_poly.type
_entity_poly.pdbx_seq_one_letter_code
_entity_poly.pdbx_strand_id
1 'polypeptide(L)'
;RAKERIPQIRPDSAKFDGQFEVPTFQEVIDLAKRKSIETGRTIGIYPETKHPTYFDSIDLSLEEPLVRTLQANGLADADDPVFIQSFETANLKELNEVIDVPLVQLFGDRNDQPYDFVASGDPRTYGDLTSPEELRNIAEYADGIGPSKRLIVPAATVDENEDGRPDDLNGDGQISDADRRLQEPTSLVDDAHAAGLLVHPYTFRNEDYFLAQDYNGNPEQEYEQFFRLGVDGLFSDNPDTAVAERDRIACGDRTPRYSQRSSSLRVWLPGGSGNFRNQCP
;
A
#
# COMPACT_ATOMS: atom_id res chain seq x y z
N ARG A 1 -19.62 -13.49 12.13
CA ARG A 1 -19.39 -14.03 10.77
C ARG A 1 -19.03 -12.85 9.87
N ALA A 2 -18.13 -13.05 8.91
CA ALA A 2 -17.73 -12.01 7.95
C ALA A 2 -18.88 -11.65 7.00
N LYS A 3 -18.84 -10.40 6.50
CA LYS A 3 -19.83 -9.84 5.56
C LYS A 3 -19.15 -8.84 4.64
N GLU A 4 -19.50 -8.85 3.35
CA GLU A 4 -19.06 -7.86 2.38
C GLU A 4 -19.63 -6.47 2.72
N ARG A 5 -18.77 -5.45 2.71
CA ARG A 5 -19.14 -4.06 3.06
C ARG A 5 -19.77 -3.29 1.89
N ILE A 6 -19.49 -3.69 0.65
CA ILE A 6 -19.97 -3.03 -0.58
C ILE A 6 -20.61 -4.01 -1.57
N PRO A 7 -21.69 -4.72 -1.19
CA PRO A 7 -22.26 -5.81 -1.99
C PRO A 7 -22.80 -5.38 -3.36
N GLN A 8 -23.10 -4.10 -3.55
CA GLN A 8 -23.53 -3.57 -4.86
C GLN A 8 -22.39 -3.51 -5.88
N ILE A 9 -21.16 -3.30 -5.41
CA ILE A 9 -19.94 -3.28 -6.25
C ILE A 9 -19.34 -4.69 -6.30
N ARG A 10 -19.44 -5.46 -5.21
CA ARG A 10 -18.86 -6.80 -5.04
C ARG A 10 -19.91 -7.90 -4.83
N PRO A 11 -20.82 -8.13 -5.78
CA PRO A 11 -21.88 -9.13 -5.62
C PRO A 11 -21.33 -10.56 -5.49
N ASP A 12 -20.18 -10.86 -6.09
CA ASP A 12 -19.53 -12.18 -5.96
C ASP A 12 -18.95 -12.43 -4.57
N SER A 13 -18.37 -11.41 -3.93
CA SER A 13 -17.93 -11.47 -2.54
C SER A 13 -19.12 -11.65 -1.58
N ALA A 14 -20.21 -10.93 -1.84
CA ALA A 14 -21.44 -11.00 -1.06
C ALA A 14 -22.10 -12.40 -1.06
N LYS A 15 -21.80 -13.26 -2.06
CA LYS A 15 -22.25 -14.67 -2.05
C LYS A 15 -21.71 -15.45 -0.85
N PHE A 16 -20.60 -15.00 -0.24
CA PHE A 16 -19.97 -15.62 0.93
C PHE A 16 -20.42 -15.03 2.27
N ASP A 17 -21.37 -14.10 2.27
CA ASP A 17 -21.91 -13.48 3.48
C ASP A 17 -22.37 -14.54 4.50
N GLY A 18 -21.90 -14.39 5.75
CA GLY A 18 -22.30 -15.25 6.85
C GLY A 18 -21.65 -16.64 6.86
N GLN A 19 -20.86 -17.02 5.84
CA GLN A 19 -20.29 -18.36 5.72
C GLN A 19 -19.04 -18.53 6.60
N PHE A 20 -18.19 -17.51 6.70
CA PHE A 20 -16.89 -17.60 7.38
C PHE A 20 -16.85 -16.82 8.71
N GLU A 21 -15.99 -17.29 9.62
CA GLU A 21 -15.67 -16.59 10.87
C GLU A 21 -14.58 -15.55 10.64
N VAL A 22 -14.40 -14.64 11.61
CA VAL A 22 -13.30 -13.67 11.57
C VAL A 22 -12.08 -14.36 12.16
N PRO A 23 -10.98 -14.53 11.42
CA PRO A 23 -9.79 -15.19 11.94
C PRO A 23 -9.11 -14.32 12.99
N THR A 24 -8.50 -14.98 13.97
CA THR A 24 -7.54 -14.36 14.89
C THR A 24 -6.21 -14.12 14.19
N PHE A 25 -5.37 -13.24 14.75
CA PHE A 25 -4.04 -12.98 14.19
C PHE A 25 -3.15 -14.24 14.19
N GLN A 26 -3.22 -15.06 15.24
CA GLN A 26 -2.48 -16.34 15.31
C GLN A 26 -2.89 -17.29 14.17
N GLU A 27 -4.17 -17.40 13.85
CA GLU A 27 -4.64 -18.26 12.76
C GLU A 27 -4.12 -17.79 11.39
N VAL A 28 -3.94 -16.48 11.21
CA VAL A 28 -3.32 -15.91 9.99
C VAL A 28 -1.83 -16.26 9.92
N ILE A 29 -1.09 -16.14 11.03
CA ILE A 29 0.33 -16.54 11.10
C ILE A 29 0.48 -18.04 10.79
N ASP A 30 -0.36 -18.88 11.39
CA ASP A 30 -0.34 -20.33 11.17
C ASP A 30 -0.68 -20.68 9.72
N LEU A 31 -1.60 -19.95 9.10
CA LEU A 31 -1.91 -20.11 7.67
C LEU A 31 -0.71 -19.76 6.80
N ALA A 32 -0.06 -18.62 7.02
CA ALA A 32 1.11 -18.18 6.26
C ALA A 32 2.28 -19.18 6.37
N LYS A 33 2.58 -19.65 7.58
CA LYS A 33 3.61 -20.67 7.83
C LYS A 33 3.31 -21.98 7.10
N ARG A 34 2.07 -22.51 7.23
CA ARG A 34 1.67 -23.74 6.55
C ARG A 34 1.75 -23.61 5.03
N LYS A 35 1.23 -22.51 4.47
CA LYS A 35 1.26 -22.28 3.03
C LYS A 35 2.67 -22.05 2.50
N SER A 36 3.57 -21.51 3.32
CA SER A 36 4.97 -21.39 2.95
C SER A 36 5.62 -22.77 2.73
N ILE A 37 5.35 -23.72 3.62
CA ILE A 37 5.82 -25.10 3.51
C ILE A 37 5.18 -25.81 2.30
N GLU A 38 3.85 -25.72 2.16
CA GLU A 38 3.12 -26.39 1.08
C GLU A 38 3.55 -25.94 -0.32
N THR A 39 3.88 -24.66 -0.47
CA THR A 39 4.23 -24.07 -1.77
C THR A 39 5.74 -23.98 -2.02
N GLY A 40 6.58 -24.20 -1.00
CA GLY A 40 8.03 -24.02 -1.07
C GLY A 40 8.47 -22.56 -1.26
N ARG A 41 7.59 -21.60 -0.94
CA ARG A 41 7.86 -20.15 -1.05
C ARG A 41 7.65 -19.49 0.31
N THR A 42 8.46 -18.50 0.67
CA THR A 42 8.18 -17.69 1.86
C THR A 42 6.94 -16.82 1.61
N ILE A 43 5.92 -16.96 2.46
CA ILE A 43 4.72 -16.11 2.49
C ILE A 43 4.79 -15.30 3.78
N GLY A 44 4.99 -13.99 3.63
CA GLY A 44 5.02 -13.07 4.76
C GLY A 44 3.64 -12.62 5.22
N ILE A 45 3.63 -11.85 6.30
CA ILE A 45 2.45 -11.18 6.84
C ILE A 45 2.67 -9.67 6.92
N TYR A 46 1.58 -8.89 6.84
CA TYR A 46 1.65 -7.43 6.82
C TYR A 46 0.56 -6.82 7.72
N PRO A 47 0.59 -7.07 9.05
CA PRO A 47 -0.41 -6.53 9.99
C PRO A 47 -0.44 -5.00 10.02
N GLU A 48 -1.66 -4.46 10.13
CA GLU A 48 -1.93 -3.04 10.37
C GLU A 48 -2.43 -2.84 11.81
N THR A 49 -1.88 -1.90 12.57
CA THR A 49 -2.50 -1.44 13.83
C THR A 49 -3.60 -0.42 13.51
N LYS A 50 -4.85 -0.74 13.85
CA LYS A 50 -6.00 0.06 13.45
C LYS A 50 -6.44 0.99 14.57
N HIS A 51 -6.25 2.29 14.40
CA HIS A 51 -6.62 3.33 15.36
C HIS A 51 -5.99 3.16 16.77
N PRO A 52 -4.66 3.03 16.90
CA PRO A 52 -4.00 2.79 18.19
C PRO A 52 -4.39 3.81 19.27
N THR A 53 -4.43 5.12 18.98
CA THR A 53 -4.85 6.14 19.95
C THR A 53 -6.25 5.88 20.53
N TYR A 54 -7.20 5.37 19.72
CA TYR A 54 -8.53 5.03 20.22
C TYR A 54 -8.49 3.82 21.16
N PHE A 55 -7.78 2.75 20.76
CA PHE A 55 -7.70 1.53 21.55
C PHE A 55 -6.95 1.73 22.87
N ASP A 56 -5.93 2.58 22.89
CA ASP A 56 -5.27 3.02 24.13
C ASP A 56 -6.26 3.73 25.06
N SER A 57 -7.12 4.60 24.54
CA SER A 57 -8.09 5.36 25.35
C SER A 57 -9.12 4.49 26.08
N ILE A 58 -9.24 3.22 25.71
CA ILE A 58 -10.15 2.24 26.30
C ILE A 58 -9.42 1.06 26.95
N ASP A 59 -8.13 1.23 27.27
CA ASP A 59 -7.26 0.22 27.91
C ASP A 59 -7.11 -1.08 27.09
N LEU A 60 -7.13 -0.97 25.76
CA LEU A 60 -7.01 -2.08 24.80
C LEU A 60 -5.85 -1.86 23.80
N SER A 61 -4.72 -1.33 24.27
CA SER A 61 -3.53 -1.10 23.43
C SER A 61 -3.18 -2.29 22.55
N LEU A 62 -2.80 -2.01 21.31
CA LEU A 62 -2.64 -3.01 20.25
C LEU A 62 -1.18 -3.49 20.14
N GLU A 63 -0.25 -2.63 20.50
CA GLU A 63 1.19 -2.74 20.29
C GLU A 63 1.75 -3.94 21.06
N GLU A 64 1.52 -4.01 22.37
CA GLU A 64 2.10 -5.09 23.17
C GLU A 64 1.51 -6.47 22.86
N PRO A 65 0.18 -6.67 22.66
CA PRO A 65 -0.30 -7.97 22.21
C PRO A 65 0.19 -8.34 20.80
N LEU A 66 0.36 -7.37 19.89
CA LEU A 66 0.94 -7.61 18.57
C LEU A 66 2.39 -8.10 18.70
N VAL A 67 3.24 -7.34 19.39
CA VAL A 67 4.66 -7.65 19.60
C VAL A 67 4.84 -9.00 20.29
N ARG A 68 4.07 -9.26 21.37
CA ARG A 68 4.11 -10.57 22.04
C ARG A 68 3.76 -11.72 21.11
N THR A 69 2.76 -11.55 20.25
CA THR A 69 2.33 -12.60 19.31
C THR A 69 3.40 -12.85 18.24
N LEU A 70 3.98 -11.78 17.70
CA LEU A 70 5.08 -11.86 16.73
C LEU A 70 6.32 -12.54 17.31
N GLN A 71 6.77 -12.13 18.50
CA GLN A 71 7.90 -12.73 19.21
C GLN A 71 7.67 -14.22 19.52
N ALA A 72 6.46 -14.58 20.00
CA ALA A 72 6.11 -15.98 20.26
C ALA A 72 6.13 -16.85 18.99
N ASN A 73 6.08 -16.22 17.82
CA ASN A 73 6.10 -16.88 16.52
C ASN A 73 7.46 -16.81 15.80
N GLY A 74 8.47 -16.17 16.38
CA GLY A 74 9.77 -15.94 15.74
C GLY A 74 9.65 -15.06 14.50
N LEU A 75 8.92 -13.95 14.63
CA LEU A 75 8.71 -12.93 13.61
C LEU A 75 9.01 -11.54 14.20
N ALA A 76 10.24 -11.33 14.68
CA ALA A 76 10.63 -10.16 15.47
C ALA A 76 11.99 -9.54 15.10
N ASP A 77 12.64 -10.05 14.06
CA ASP A 77 13.93 -9.57 13.54
C ASP A 77 13.78 -8.97 12.13
N ALA A 78 14.72 -8.11 11.73
CA ALA A 78 14.55 -7.26 10.53
C ALA A 78 14.48 -8.06 9.21
N ASP A 79 15.01 -9.28 9.22
CA ASP A 79 15.02 -10.22 8.10
C ASP A 79 13.78 -11.15 8.10
N ASP A 80 12.93 -11.11 9.13
CA ASP A 80 11.72 -11.93 9.19
C ASP A 80 10.69 -11.45 8.16
N PRO A 81 9.86 -12.35 7.60
CA PRO A 81 8.90 -12.01 6.55
C PRO A 81 7.65 -11.33 7.12
N VAL A 82 7.84 -10.22 7.82
CA VAL A 82 6.80 -9.41 8.44
C VAL A 82 7.08 -7.93 8.24
N PHE A 83 6.05 -7.17 7.92
CA PHE A 83 6.03 -5.72 8.07
C PHE A 83 4.94 -5.35 9.07
N ILE A 84 5.09 -4.25 9.81
CA ILE A 84 3.99 -3.64 10.55
C ILE A 84 3.66 -2.29 9.91
N GLN A 85 2.39 -1.98 9.76
CA GLN A 85 1.95 -0.68 9.23
C GLN A 85 0.94 0.02 10.13
N SER A 86 0.91 1.34 10.07
CA SER A 86 -0.14 2.15 10.71
C SER A 86 -0.34 3.47 10.00
N PHE A 87 -1.55 4.02 10.14
CA PHE A 87 -1.86 5.39 9.75
C PHE A 87 -1.41 6.42 10.78
N GLU A 88 -1.25 6.02 12.04
CA GLU A 88 -0.82 6.90 13.12
C GLU A 88 0.71 6.87 13.27
N THR A 89 1.29 8.01 13.65
CA THR A 89 2.75 8.17 13.70
C THR A 89 3.33 7.78 15.05
N ALA A 90 2.61 8.07 16.13
CA ALA A 90 3.09 7.87 17.50
C ALA A 90 3.33 6.40 17.80
N ASN A 91 2.43 5.52 17.35
CA ASN A 91 2.51 4.09 17.61
C ASN A 91 3.67 3.43 16.83
N LEU A 92 3.97 3.89 15.61
CA LEU A 92 5.12 3.39 14.85
C LEU A 92 6.44 3.77 15.52
N LYS A 93 6.52 4.98 16.09
CA LYS A 93 7.68 5.40 16.89
C LYS A 93 7.86 4.53 18.13
N GLU A 94 6.78 4.17 18.82
CA GLU A 94 6.83 3.23 19.94
C GLU A 94 7.27 1.83 19.50
N LEU A 95 6.68 1.30 18.42
CA LEU A 95 7.04 -0.02 17.87
C LEU A 95 8.52 -0.09 17.50
N ASN A 96 9.08 0.97 16.91
CA ASN A 96 10.49 1.06 16.53
C ASN A 96 11.45 0.90 17.74
N GLU A 97 10.99 1.14 18.96
CA GLU A 97 11.80 0.97 20.17
C GLU A 97 11.74 -0.47 20.74
N VAL A 98 10.74 -1.27 20.36
CA VAL A 98 10.41 -2.53 21.05
C VAL A 98 10.44 -3.77 20.17
N ILE A 99 10.46 -3.63 18.84
CA ILE A 99 10.57 -4.73 17.89
C ILE A 99 11.42 -4.32 16.68
N ASP A 100 12.27 -5.22 16.21
CA ASP A 100 13.19 -4.96 15.08
C ASP A 100 12.59 -5.53 13.80
N VAL A 101 11.41 -5.07 13.37
CA VAL A 101 10.80 -5.49 12.09
C VAL A 101 10.52 -4.27 11.23
N PRO A 102 10.52 -4.40 9.88
CA PRO A 102 10.24 -3.27 9.00
C PRO A 102 8.90 -2.59 9.29
N LEU A 103 8.93 -1.28 9.53
CA LEU A 103 7.76 -0.46 9.85
C LEU A 103 7.35 0.42 8.66
N VAL A 104 6.04 0.54 8.43
CA VAL A 104 5.51 1.31 7.29
C VAL A 104 4.45 2.32 7.71
N GLN A 105 4.74 3.60 7.42
CA GLN A 105 3.81 4.70 7.63
C GLN A 105 2.78 4.75 6.50
N LEU A 106 1.52 4.50 6.82
CA LEU A 106 0.41 4.65 5.88
C LEU A 106 0.00 6.11 5.73
N PHE A 107 -0.34 6.51 4.51
CA PHE A 107 -0.90 7.82 4.22
C PHE A 107 -2.29 7.71 3.60
N GLY A 108 -3.26 8.39 4.20
CA GLY A 108 -4.63 8.53 3.70
C GLY A 108 -4.73 9.43 2.47
N ASP A 109 -5.93 9.97 2.20
CA ASP A 109 -6.07 10.97 1.16
C ASP A 109 -5.37 12.27 1.56
N ARG A 110 -5.04 13.11 0.57
CA ARG A 110 -4.17 14.28 0.75
C ARG A 110 -4.59 15.21 1.89
N ASN A 111 -5.89 15.39 2.08
CA ASN A 111 -6.43 16.31 3.09
C ASN A 111 -6.87 15.58 4.37
N ASP A 112 -6.73 14.26 4.43
CA ASP A 112 -6.95 13.50 5.65
C ASP A 112 -5.76 13.69 6.60
N GLN A 113 -5.98 13.37 7.86
CA GLN A 113 -5.01 13.59 8.94
C GLN A 113 -4.79 12.29 9.75
N PRO A 114 -3.55 11.97 10.16
CA PRO A 114 -3.30 10.95 11.17
C PRO A 114 -4.14 11.17 12.43
N TYR A 115 -4.78 10.13 12.97
CA TYR A 115 -5.71 10.34 14.08
C TYR A 115 -5.01 10.79 15.39
N ASP A 116 -3.77 10.37 15.60
CA ASP A 116 -2.90 10.87 16.67
C ASP A 116 -2.59 12.37 16.54
N PHE A 117 -2.53 12.90 15.31
CA PHE A 117 -2.41 14.34 15.07
C PHE A 117 -3.70 15.09 15.41
N VAL A 118 -4.86 14.53 15.05
CA VAL A 118 -6.17 15.07 15.48
C VAL A 118 -6.24 15.14 17.01
N ALA A 119 -5.87 14.04 17.69
CA ALA A 119 -5.94 13.94 19.14
C ALA A 119 -4.97 14.90 19.87
N SER A 120 -3.80 15.16 19.29
CA SER A 120 -2.78 16.07 19.84
C SER A 120 -2.94 17.53 19.41
N GLY A 121 -3.81 17.81 18.43
CA GLY A 121 -4.03 19.16 17.88
C GLY A 121 -2.97 19.62 16.88
N ASP A 122 -2.19 18.69 16.31
CA ASP A 122 -1.31 18.97 15.18
C ASP A 122 -2.16 19.15 13.90
N PRO A 123 -2.02 20.23 13.12
CA PRO A 123 -2.85 20.49 11.95
C PRO A 123 -2.37 19.80 10.66
N ARG A 124 -1.22 19.11 10.67
CA ARG A 124 -0.64 18.51 9.45
C ARG A 124 -1.52 17.39 8.91
N THR A 125 -1.65 17.35 7.59
CA THR A 125 -2.35 16.33 6.81
C THR A 125 -1.36 15.30 6.27
N TYR A 126 -1.85 14.19 5.71
CA TYR A 126 -0.98 13.28 4.96
C TYR A 126 -0.31 13.95 3.76
N GLY A 127 -0.97 14.94 3.15
CA GLY A 127 -0.37 15.78 2.11
C GLY A 127 0.87 16.52 2.58
N ASP A 128 0.87 17.05 3.81
CA ASP A 128 2.02 17.73 4.40
C ASP A 128 3.17 16.75 4.69
N LEU A 129 2.84 15.51 5.09
CA LEU A 129 3.81 14.44 5.33
C LEU A 129 4.50 13.91 4.06
N THR A 130 4.04 14.30 2.86
CA THR A 130 4.69 13.94 1.60
C THR A 130 5.92 14.78 1.24
N SER A 131 6.25 15.81 2.03
CA SER A 131 7.41 16.66 1.72
C SER A 131 8.75 15.93 1.93
N PRO A 132 9.82 16.26 1.19
CA PRO A 132 11.15 15.64 1.39
C PRO A 132 11.75 15.83 2.79
N GLU A 133 11.30 16.83 3.54
CA GLU A 133 11.70 17.01 4.94
C GLU A 133 10.97 16.02 5.86
N GLU A 134 9.65 15.92 5.72
CA GLU A 134 8.86 14.99 6.53
C GLU A 134 9.19 13.53 6.20
N LEU A 135 9.47 13.18 4.94
CA LEU A 135 9.93 11.84 4.59
C LEU A 135 11.25 11.48 5.29
N ARG A 136 12.18 12.44 5.46
CA ARG A 136 13.41 12.20 6.23
C ARG A 136 13.12 12.01 7.72
N ASN A 137 12.13 12.72 8.28
CA ASN A 137 11.71 12.52 9.66
C ASN A 137 11.03 11.15 9.84
N ILE A 138 10.27 10.68 8.84
CA ILE A 138 9.63 9.37 8.84
C ILE A 138 10.67 8.25 8.79
N ALA A 139 11.75 8.43 8.01
CA ALA A 139 12.86 7.49 7.94
C ALA A 139 13.63 7.29 9.27
N GLU A 140 13.37 8.11 10.30
CA GLU A 140 13.92 7.89 11.64
C GLU A 140 13.22 6.76 12.40
N TYR A 141 12.00 6.38 11.99
CA TYR A 141 11.18 5.38 12.69
C TYR A 141 10.47 4.37 11.78
N ALA A 142 10.53 4.55 10.45
CA ALA A 142 9.92 3.66 9.49
C ALA A 142 10.87 3.34 8.34
N ASP A 143 10.71 2.16 7.77
CA ASP A 143 11.48 1.63 6.63
C ASP A 143 10.76 1.84 5.30
N GLY A 144 9.48 2.24 5.35
CA GLY A 144 8.70 2.55 4.16
C GLY A 144 7.46 3.39 4.41
N ILE A 145 6.82 3.78 3.31
CA ILE A 145 5.51 4.42 3.28
C ILE A 145 4.53 3.60 2.47
N GLY A 146 3.27 3.57 2.91
CA GLY A 146 2.16 2.97 2.16
C GLY A 146 1.11 4.02 1.85
N PRO A 147 1.27 4.81 0.78
CA PRO A 147 0.34 5.90 0.49
C PRO A 147 -0.91 5.44 -0.26
N SER A 148 -2.01 6.17 -0.10
CA SER A 148 -3.09 6.18 -1.09
C SER A 148 -2.47 6.39 -2.48
N LYS A 149 -2.85 5.55 -3.46
CA LYS A 149 -2.35 5.64 -4.85
C LYS A 149 -2.55 7.05 -5.45
N ARG A 150 -3.54 7.80 -4.93
CA ARG A 150 -3.86 9.18 -5.34
C ARG A 150 -2.90 10.25 -4.80
N LEU A 151 -2.01 9.92 -3.86
CA LEU A 151 -0.88 10.78 -3.50
C LEU A 151 0.28 10.70 -4.49
N ILE A 152 0.38 9.59 -5.24
CA ILE A 152 1.39 9.38 -6.28
C ILE A 152 0.86 9.83 -7.64
N VAL A 153 -0.31 9.34 -8.05
CA VAL A 153 -0.99 9.77 -9.27
C VAL A 153 -2.34 10.36 -8.89
N PRO A 154 -2.44 11.68 -8.69
CA PRO A 154 -3.69 12.33 -8.34
C PRO A 154 -4.74 12.14 -9.43
N ALA A 155 -6.01 12.21 -9.04
CA ALA A 155 -7.13 12.19 -9.97
C ALA A 155 -8.19 13.19 -9.51
N ALA A 156 -8.80 13.90 -10.45
CA ALA A 156 -9.80 14.92 -10.18
C ALA A 156 -11.09 14.66 -10.95
N THR A 157 -12.21 15.00 -10.31
CA THR A 157 -13.50 15.09 -11.00
C THR A 157 -13.46 16.18 -12.06
N VAL A 158 -14.30 16.04 -13.08
CA VAL A 158 -14.51 17.06 -14.12
C VAL A 158 -15.94 17.59 -14.07
N ASP A 159 -16.12 18.80 -14.57
CA ASP A 159 -17.41 19.50 -14.73
C ASP A 159 -17.38 20.19 -16.10
N GLU A 160 -17.51 19.39 -17.16
CA GLU A 160 -17.49 19.83 -18.57
C GLU A 160 -18.76 20.61 -18.93
N ASN A 161 -19.85 20.43 -18.17
CA ASN A 161 -21.14 21.08 -18.41
C ASN A 161 -21.31 22.41 -17.63
N GLU A 162 -20.37 22.73 -16.73
CA GLU A 162 -20.30 23.93 -15.88
C GLU A 162 -21.51 24.11 -14.92
N ASP A 163 -22.11 23.01 -14.45
CA ASP A 163 -23.24 23.04 -13.50
C ASP A 163 -22.82 23.03 -12.02
N GLY A 164 -21.51 22.96 -11.76
CA GLY A 164 -20.91 22.91 -10.43
C GLY A 164 -20.93 21.52 -9.79
N ARG A 165 -21.20 20.46 -10.55
CA ARG A 165 -21.22 19.07 -10.09
C ARG A 165 -20.24 18.23 -10.90
N PRO A 166 -19.63 17.20 -10.29
CA PRO A 166 -18.91 16.19 -11.04
C PRO A 166 -19.79 15.55 -12.12
N ASP A 167 -19.27 15.44 -13.33
CA ASP A 167 -19.90 14.69 -14.41
C ASP A 167 -19.79 13.18 -14.17
N ASP A 168 -20.86 12.46 -14.49
CA ASP A 168 -20.88 11.00 -14.63
C ASP A 168 -20.36 10.65 -16.04
N LEU A 169 -19.08 10.29 -16.11
CA LEU A 169 -18.37 10.09 -17.38
C LEU A 169 -18.69 8.74 -18.02
N ASN A 170 -19.09 7.75 -17.22
CA ASN A 170 -19.37 6.40 -17.68
C ASN A 170 -20.88 6.13 -17.87
N GLY A 171 -21.74 7.03 -17.37
CA GLY A 171 -23.20 6.98 -17.50
C GLY A 171 -23.89 5.97 -16.58
N ASP A 172 -23.25 5.56 -15.48
CA ASP A 172 -23.76 4.54 -14.55
C ASP A 172 -24.65 5.10 -13.43
N GLY A 173 -24.77 6.43 -13.35
CA GLY A 173 -25.57 7.15 -12.36
C GLY A 173 -24.89 7.35 -11.00
N GLN A 174 -23.61 7.04 -10.88
CA GLN A 174 -22.79 7.25 -9.69
C GLN A 174 -21.59 8.14 -10.01
N ILE A 175 -21.08 8.84 -9.00
CA ILE A 175 -19.79 9.54 -9.09
C ILE A 175 -18.77 8.75 -8.31
N SER A 176 -17.76 8.25 -9.01
CA SER A 176 -16.76 7.29 -8.52
C SER A 176 -15.36 7.66 -8.99
N ASP A 177 -14.38 6.76 -8.82
CA ASP A 177 -13.06 6.95 -9.42
C ASP A 177 -13.12 6.83 -10.96
N ALA A 178 -14.10 6.09 -11.50
CA ALA A 178 -14.37 5.98 -12.95
C ALA A 178 -14.69 7.33 -13.61
N ASP A 179 -15.06 8.33 -12.81
CA ASP A 179 -15.43 9.67 -13.29
C ASP A 179 -14.31 10.69 -13.09
N ARG A 180 -13.13 10.22 -12.65
CA ARG A 180 -11.96 11.07 -12.41
C ARG A 180 -10.97 10.95 -13.55
N ARG A 181 -10.39 12.10 -13.90
CA ARG A 181 -9.25 12.21 -14.80
C ARG A 181 -7.95 12.20 -14.01
N LEU A 182 -6.99 11.40 -14.45
CA LEU A 182 -5.64 11.39 -13.88
C LEU A 182 -4.96 12.76 -14.09
N GLN A 183 -4.14 13.13 -13.12
CA GLN A 183 -3.23 14.27 -13.19
C GLN A 183 -1.79 13.78 -13.32
N GLU A 184 -0.86 14.72 -13.51
CA GLU A 184 0.57 14.42 -13.54
C GLU A 184 1.01 13.73 -12.23
N PRO A 185 1.82 12.65 -12.32
CA PRO A 185 2.40 12.02 -11.15
C PRO A 185 3.22 12.99 -10.30
N THR A 186 3.18 12.82 -8.99
CA THR A 186 3.98 13.59 -8.04
C THR A 186 5.41 13.04 -7.94
N SER A 187 6.31 13.78 -7.28
CA SER A 187 7.66 13.32 -6.97
C SER A 187 7.74 12.36 -5.77
N LEU A 188 6.60 11.97 -5.18
CA LEU A 188 6.57 11.25 -3.90
C LEU A 188 7.41 9.95 -3.91
N VAL A 189 7.39 9.19 -5.01
CA VAL A 189 8.20 7.96 -5.10
C VAL A 189 9.69 8.28 -5.04
N ASP A 190 10.15 9.23 -5.87
CA ASP A 190 11.54 9.65 -5.92
C ASP A 190 12.01 10.27 -4.59
N ASP A 191 11.15 11.09 -3.96
CA ASP A 191 11.45 11.75 -2.69
C ASP A 191 11.53 10.75 -1.53
N ALA A 192 10.66 9.73 -1.51
CA ALA A 192 10.70 8.65 -0.52
C ALA A 192 11.96 7.78 -0.69
N HIS A 193 12.29 7.40 -1.93
CA HIS A 193 13.54 6.69 -2.22
C HIS A 193 14.78 7.50 -1.85
N ALA A 194 14.77 8.81 -2.05
CA ALA A 194 15.85 9.70 -1.63
C ALA A 194 16.02 9.76 -0.10
N ALA A 195 14.94 9.52 0.66
CA ALA A 195 14.95 9.36 2.12
C ALA A 195 15.30 7.94 2.58
N GLY A 196 15.43 6.97 1.66
CA GLY A 196 15.71 5.57 1.98
C GLY A 196 14.48 4.74 2.33
N LEU A 197 13.27 5.24 2.03
CA LEU A 197 12.00 4.58 2.34
C LEU A 197 11.50 3.74 1.16
N LEU A 198 11.02 2.53 1.43
CA LEU A 198 10.24 1.73 0.47
C LEU A 198 8.86 2.38 0.21
N VAL A 199 8.27 2.12 -0.96
CA VAL A 199 6.96 2.69 -1.34
C VAL A 199 5.97 1.58 -1.75
N HIS A 200 4.94 1.36 -0.92
CA HIS A 200 3.92 0.32 -1.10
C HIS A 200 2.49 0.90 -1.20
N PRO A 201 2.08 1.51 -2.32
CA PRO A 201 0.78 2.16 -2.41
C PRO A 201 -0.42 1.21 -2.33
N TYR A 202 -1.56 1.77 -1.94
CA TYR A 202 -2.83 1.06 -1.86
C TYR A 202 -4.00 1.87 -2.48
N THR A 203 -5.13 1.27 -2.82
CA THR A 203 -5.34 -0.16 -3.09
C THR A 203 -5.73 -0.30 -4.56
N PHE A 204 -5.09 -1.23 -5.23
CA PHE A 204 -5.38 -1.56 -6.62
C PHE A 204 -6.54 -2.55 -6.67
N ARG A 205 -7.51 -2.28 -7.54
CA ARG A 205 -8.80 -2.97 -7.62
C ARG A 205 -9.22 -3.02 -9.07
N ASN A 206 -9.67 -4.17 -9.54
CA ASN A 206 -10.01 -4.35 -10.95
C ASN A 206 -11.40 -3.83 -11.31
N GLU A 207 -12.27 -3.60 -10.33
CA GLU A 207 -13.61 -3.10 -10.60
C GLU A 207 -13.57 -1.67 -11.14
N ASP A 208 -14.29 -1.40 -12.23
CA ASP A 208 -14.32 -0.10 -12.92
C ASP A 208 -14.58 1.08 -11.96
N TYR A 209 -15.42 0.87 -10.94
CA TYR A 209 -15.72 1.84 -9.88
C TYR A 209 -14.48 2.46 -9.21
N PHE A 210 -13.36 1.72 -9.14
CA PHE A 210 -12.11 2.14 -8.49
C PHE A 210 -11.00 2.55 -9.47
N LEU A 211 -11.29 2.51 -10.77
CA LEU A 211 -10.33 2.70 -11.84
C LEU A 211 -10.58 4.06 -12.49
N ALA A 212 -9.55 4.90 -12.63
CA ALA A 212 -9.72 6.21 -13.28
C ALA A 212 -10.15 6.08 -14.74
N GLN A 213 -10.91 7.07 -15.25
CA GLN A 213 -11.45 7.06 -16.61
C GLN A 213 -10.36 6.85 -17.67
N ASP A 214 -9.17 7.40 -17.44
CA ASP A 214 -8.03 7.34 -18.37
C ASP A 214 -7.53 5.92 -18.63
N TYR A 215 -7.78 4.97 -17.73
CA TYR A 215 -7.45 3.56 -17.96
C TYR A 215 -8.50 2.83 -18.82
N ASN A 216 -9.65 3.45 -19.09
CA ASN A 216 -10.69 2.96 -19.98
C ASN A 216 -11.12 1.50 -19.67
N GLY A 217 -11.40 1.21 -18.40
CA GLY A 217 -11.81 -0.12 -17.93
C GLY A 217 -10.71 -1.19 -17.97
N ASN A 218 -9.44 -0.79 -18.15
CA ASN A 218 -8.31 -1.72 -18.15
C ASN A 218 -7.42 -1.57 -16.89
N PRO A 219 -7.60 -2.42 -15.86
CA PRO A 219 -6.81 -2.32 -14.63
C PRO A 219 -5.32 -2.62 -14.83
N GLU A 220 -4.94 -3.39 -15.87
CA GLU A 220 -3.53 -3.68 -16.17
C GLU A 220 -2.72 -2.41 -16.42
N GLN A 221 -3.34 -1.37 -17.00
CA GLN A 221 -2.69 -0.09 -17.25
C GLN A 221 -2.37 0.67 -15.95
N GLU A 222 -3.21 0.53 -14.92
CA GLU A 222 -2.94 1.13 -13.61
C GLU A 222 -1.74 0.44 -12.95
N TYR A 223 -1.72 -0.89 -12.93
CA TYR A 223 -0.56 -1.64 -12.43
C TYR A 223 0.72 -1.27 -13.19
N GLU A 224 0.67 -1.25 -14.52
CA GLU A 224 1.83 -0.89 -15.35
C GLU A 224 2.33 0.52 -15.04
N GLN A 225 1.46 1.51 -14.90
CA GLN A 225 1.86 2.87 -14.58
C GLN A 225 2.62 2.92 -13.26
N PHE A 226 2.09 2.33 -12.19
CA PHE A 226 2.72 2.40 -10.88
C PHE A 226 4.01 1.58 -10.79
N PHE A 227 4.08 0.42 -11.44
CA PHE A 227 5.35 -0.31 -11.56
C PHE A 227 6.40 0.49 -12.33
N ARG A 228 6.02 1.22 -13.39
CA ARG A 228 6.94 2.09 -14.14
C ARG A 228 7.35 3.35 -13.36
N LEU A 229 6.52 3.82 -12.44
CA LEU A 229 6.86 4.90 -11.50
C LEU A 229 7.84 4.45 -10.42
N GLY A 230 8.12 3.15 -10.31
CA GLY A 230 9.19 2.63 -9.45
C GLY A 230 8.75 2.22 -8.06
N VAL A 231 7.46 1.96 -7.82
CA VAL A 231 6.99 1.45 -6.51
C VAL A 231 7.64 0.09 -6.19
N ASP A 232 7.96 -0.15 -4.92
CA ASP A 232 8.69 -1.35 -4.47
C ASP A 232 7.76 -2.56 -4.27
N GLY A 233 6.48 -2.29 -4.08
CA GLY A 233 5.40 -3.24 -3.86
C GLY A 233 4.06 -2.51 -3.95
N LEU A 234 2.94 -3.22 -3.83
CA LEU A 234 1.61 -2.59 -3.78
C LEU A 234 0.60 -3.49 -3.07
N PHE A 235 -0.47 -2.89 -2.56
CA PHE A 235 -1.62 -3.60 -2.03
C PHE A 235 -2.70 -3.72 -3.10
N SER A 236 -3.13 -4.95 -3.39
CA SER A 236 -4.15 -5.24 -4.40
C SER A 236 -5.19 -6.21 -3.85
N ASP A 237 -6.46 -5.94 -4.15
CA ASP A 237 -7.55 -6.90 -3.93
C ASP A 237 -7.60 -7.98 -5.03
N ASN A 238 -6.80 -7.82 -6.10
CA ASN A 238 -6.67 -8.71 -7.26
C ASN A 238 -5.20 -9.13 -7.46
N PRO A 239 -4.62 -9.91 -6.52
CA PRO A 239 -3.20 -10.27 -6.54
C PRO A 239 -2.78 -11.07 -7.78
N ASP A 240 -3.71 -11.79 -8.41
CA ASP A 240 -3.48 -12.50 -9.68
C ASP A 240 -3.15 -11.53 -10.82
N THR A 241 -3.89 -10.43 -10.93
CA THR A 241 -3.65 -9.38 -11.93
C THR A 241 -2.35 -8.66 -11.65
N ALA A 242 -2.10 -8.29 -10.39
CA ALA A 242 -0.85 -7.64 -9.98
C ALA A 242 0.39 -8.49 -10.31
N VAL A 243 0.35 -9.79 -10.03
CA VAL A 243 1.45 -10.72 -10.34
C VAL A 243 1.64 -10.89 -11.84
N ALA A 244 0.56 -11.06 -12.60
CA ALA A 244 0.62 -11.18 -14.06
C ALA A 244 1.29 -9.96 -14.69
N GLU A 245 0.91 -8.75 -14.26
CA GLU A 245 1.46 -7.51 -14.79
C GLU A 245 2.90 -7.27 -14.37
N ARG A 246 3.26 -7.55 -13.12
CA ARG A 246 4.66 -7.52 -12.67
C ARG A 246 5.52 -8.44 -13.53
N ASP A 247 5.08 -9.68 -13.75
CA ASP A 247 5.83 -10.67 -14.54
C ASP A 247 5.91 -10.27 -16.01
N ARG A 248 4.83 -9.71 -16.57
CA ARG A 248 4.79 -9.17 -17.93
C ARG A 248 5.83 -8.06 -18.10
N ILE A 249 5.91 -7.11 -17.17
CA ILE A 249 6.87 -5.99 -17.23
C ILE A 249 8.30 -6.50 -17.02
N ALA A 250 8.52 -7.35 -16.01
CA ALA A 250 9.84 -7.87 -15.67
C ALA A 250 10.43 -8.80 -16.76
N CYS A 251 9.60 -9.63 -17.39
CA CYS A 251 10.05 -10.64 -18.35
C CYS A 251 9.78 -10.26 -19.83
N GLY A 252 8.91 -9.28 -20.10
CA GLY A 252 8.46 -8.87 -21.44
C GLY A 252 9.25 -7.71 -22.10
N ASP A 253 10.02 -6.91 -21.35
CA ASP A 253 10.87 -5.84 -21.91
C ASP A 253 12.22 -6.35 -22.49
N ARG A 254 12.32 -7.65 -22.85
CA ARG A 254 13.49 -8.23 -23.54
C ARG A 254 13.59 -7.86 -25.03
N THR A 255 13.09 -6.69 -25.46
CA THR A 255 13.48 -6.09 -26.73
C THR A 255 14.61 -5.09 -26.50
N PRO A 256 15.82 -5.29 -27.08
CA PRO A 256 16.93 -4.39 -26.85
C PRO A 256 16.68 -3.05 -27.53
N ARG A 257 16.16 -2.06 -26.81
CA ARG A 257 16.28 -0.65 -27.22
C ARG A 257 17.64 -0.12 -26.83
N TYR A 258 18.54 -0.20 -27.79
CA TYR A 258 19.78 0.53 -27.83
C TYR A 258 19.47 2.04 -27.75
N SER A 259 19.86 2.73 -26.68
CA SER A 259 20.45 4.07 -26.83
C SER A 259 21.37 4.38 -25.65
N GLN A 260 22.60 4.71 -26.00
CA GLN A 260 23.66 5.13 -25.10
C GLN A 260 23.36 6.53 -24.56
N ARG A 261 23.53 6.72 -23.24
CA ARG A 261 24.26 7.80 -22.56
C ARG A 261 23.61 8.10 -21.21
N SER A 262 24.20 7.59 -20.13
CA SER A 262 24.79 8.42 -19.07
C SER A 262 25.47 7.51 -18.07
N SER A 263 26.71 7.85 -17.77
CA SER A 263 27.64 7.15 -16.90
C SER A 263 27.32 7.38 -15.42
N SER A 264 27.62 6.34 -14.64
CA SER A 264 27.79 6.27 -13.17
C SER A 264 26.53 6.20 -12.30
N LEU A 265 26.01 4.98 -12.13
CA LEU A 265 25.49 4.51 -10.84
C LEU A 265 26.45 3.42 -10.32
N ARG A 266 27.09 3.66 -9.17
CA ARG A 266 27.72 2.59 -8.38
C ARG A 266 26.66 2.07 -7.42
N VAL A 267 26.23 0.84 -7.64
CA VAL A 267 25.38 0.09 -6.72
C VAL A 267 26.28 -0.43 -5.59
N TRP A 268 25.94 -0.08 -4.35
CA TRP A 268 26.48 -0.72 -3.16
C TRP A 268 25.47 -1.75 -2.67
N LEU A 269 25.91 -2.99 -2.49
CA LEU A 269 25.22 -4.06 -1.80
C LEU A 269 26.13 -4.46 -0.63
N PRO A 270 25.56 -4.63 0.57
CA PRO A 270 25.26 -5.99 1.02
C PRO A 270 23.89 -6.09 1.69
N GLY A 271 23.11 -7.11 1.29
CA GLY A 271 21.82 -7.45 1.93
C GLY A 271 20.58 -7.21 1.07
N GLY A 272 20.49 -7.91 -0.07
CA GLY A 272 19.17 -8.35 -0.56
C GLY A 272 18.18 -7.33 -1.16
N SER A 273 18.62 -6.29 -1.88
CA SER A 273 17.70 -5.56 -2.77
C SER A 273 17.32 -6.46 -3.97
N GLY A 274 16.09 -6.99 -3.98
CA GLY A 274 15.57 -7.87 -5.01
C GLY A 274 15.45 -7.17 -6.37
N ASN A 275 16.51 -7.24 -7.16
CA ASN A 275 16.51 -6.90 -8.57
C ASN A 275 15.40 -7.71 -9.28
N PHE A 276 14.43 -7.07 -9.93
CA PHE A 276 13.33 -7.72 -10.68
C PHE A 276 13.81 -8.76 -11.72
N ARG A 277 15.11 -8.77 -12.02
CA ARG A 277 15.78 -9.71 -12.94
C ARG A 277 15.67 -11.20 -12.57
N ASN A 278 15.37 -11.56 -11.32
CA ASN A 278 15.37 -12.96 -10.86
C ASN A 278 13.96 -13.57 -10.64
N GLN A 279 12.89 -12.90 -11.07
CA GLN A 279 11.52 -13.39 -10.84
C GLN A 279 10.90 -14.15 -12.04
N CYS A 280 11.63 -14.33 -13.14
CA CYS A 280 11.14 -15.15 -14.25
C CYS A 280 11.27 -16.65 -13.91
N PRO A 281 10.22 -17.47 -14.11
CA PRO A 281 10.31 -18.93 -13.99
C PRO A 281 11.28 -19.56 -15.01
#